data_AF-A0A527VYD3-F1
#
_entry.id   AF-A0A527VYD3-F1
#
_cell.length_a   1.000
_cell.length_b   1.000
_cell.length_c   1.000
_cell.angle_alpha   90.00
_cell.angle_beta   90.00
_cell.angle_gamma   90.00
#
_symmetry.space_group_name_H-M   'P 1'
#
loop_
_entity.id
_entity.type
_entity.pdbx_description
1 polymer ?
#
loop_
_entity_poly.entity_id
_entity_poly.type
_entity_poly.pdbx_seq_one_letter_code
_entity_poly.pdbx_strand_id
1 'polypeptide(L)' 'RLHGMPMGRRHRPITAWIGDQDLMPHLKTLLAEGAIDAEVHFGRPVPFSKGSNRKETARLMEAKVREMMQGILADPAKSR' A
#
# COMPACT_ATOMS: atom_id res chain seq x y z
N ARG A 1 0.24 8.48 6.62
CA ARG A 1 0.56 8.81 8.03
C ARG A 1 -0.75 8.97 8.79
N LEU A 2 -0.75 8.96 10.12
CA LEU A 2 -1.95 9.23 10.92
C LEU A 2 -1.71 10.52 11.69
N HIS A 3 -2.49 11.57 11.41
CA HIS A 3 -2.28 12.91 11.97
C HIS A 3 -0.84 13.42 11.82
N GLY A 4 -0.20 13.22 10.66
CA GLY A 4 1.19 13.62 10.40
C GLY A 4 2.27 12.74 11.05
N MET A 5 1.91 11.75 11.89
CA MET A 5 2.85 10.84 12.54
C MET A 5 3.14 9.57 11.71
N PRO A 6 4.37 9.03 11.73
CA PRO A 6 4.71 7.76 11.08
C PRO A 6 3.83 6.62 11.61
N MET A 7 3.13 5.93 10.71
CA MET A 7 2.30 4.79 11.10
C MET A 7 3.16 3.55 11.37
N GLY A 8 3.32 3.20 12.64
CA GLY A 8 3.89 1.92 13.07
C GLY A 8 2.92 0.73 12.88
N ARG A 9 3.41 -0.49 13.16
CA ARG A 9 2.65 -1.76 13.01
C ARG A 9 1.31 -1.77 13.75
N ARG A 10 1.22 -1.06 14.89
CA ARG A 10 0.00 -0.95 15.72
C ARG A 10 -1.13 -0.14 15.07
N HIS A 11 -0.79 0.76 14.14
CA HIS A 11 -1.78 1.61 13.44
C HIS A 11 -2.29 0.97 12.14
N ARG A 12 -1.65 -0.12 11.67
CA ARG A 12 -2.03 -0.80 10.42
C ARG A 12 -3.47 -1.32 10.39
N PRO A 13 -4.07 -1.85 11.48
CA PRO A 13 -5.46 -2.30 11.44
C PRO A 13 -6.46 -1.16 11.18
N ILE A 14 -6.08 0.08 11.50
CA ILE A 14 -6.91 1.28 11.27
C ILE A 14 -6.96 1.60 9.78
N THR A 15 -5.85 1.40 9.05
CA THR A 15 -5.70 1.84 7.65
C THR A 15 -5.69 0.72 6.61
N ALA A 16 -5.39 -0.50 7.01
CA ALA A 16 -5.33 -1.65 6.11
C ALA A 16 -6.58 -2.51 6.28
N TRP A 17 -7.16 -2.88 5.15
CA TRP A 17 -8.21 -3.89 5.11
C TRP A 17 -7.56 -5.28 5.12
N ILE A 18 -7.69 -6.00 6.23
CA ILE A 18 -6.97 -7.27 6.47
C ILE A 18 -7.96 -8.41 6.62
N GLY A 19 -7.76 -9.49 5.87
CA GLY A 19 -8.48 -10.75 6.07
C GLY A 19 -9.95 -10.68 5.67
N ASP A 20 -10.82 -11.11 6.57
CA ASP A 20 -12.27 -11.24 6.44
C ASP A 20 -13.04 -10.03 7.00
N GLN A 21 -12.37 -8.90 7.22
CA GLN A 21 -13.03 -7.70 7.71
C GLN A 21 -14.13 -7.23 6.77
N ASP A 22 -15.29 -6.84 7.31
CA ASP A 22 -16.34 -6.22 6.51
C ASP A 22 -15.88 -4.85 6.00
N LEU A 23 -15.94 -4.67 4.68
CA LEU A 23 -15.43 -3.47 4.00
C LEU A 23 -16.12 -2.19 4.48
N MET A 24 -17.44 -2.23 4.65
CA MET A 24 -18.24 -1.02 4.88
C MET A 24 -18.12 -0.47 6.31
N PRO A 25 -18.15 -1.31 7.37
CA PRO A 25 -17.82 -0.89 8.72
C PRO A 25 -16.38 -0.35 8.83
N HIS A 26 -15.41 -1.02 8.20
CA HIS A 26 -14.00 -0.58 8.20
C HIS A 26 -13.86 0.80 7.58
N LEU A 27 -14.41 0.99 6.38
CA LEU A 27 -14.32 2.24 5.65
C LEU A 27 -14.91 3.42 6.43
N LYS A 28 -16.01 3.20 7.17
CA LYS A 28 -16.59 4.25 8.04
C LYS A 28 -15.64 4.66 9.16
N THR A 29 -15.00 3.70 9.83
CA THR A 29 -14.00 3.98 10.86
C THR A 29 -12.80 4.72 10.28
N LEU A 30 -12.31 4.29 9.13
CA LEU A 30 -11.21 4.94 8.41
C LEU A 30 -11.52 6.41 8.09
N LEU A 31 -12.71 6.69 7.58
CA LEU A 31 -13.16 8.05 7.23
C LEU A 31 -13.40 8.92 8.47
N ALA A 32 -13.90 8.33 9.57
CA ALA A 32 -14.13 9.05 10.83
C ALA A 32 -12.82 9.50 11.51
N GLU A 33 -11.72 8.77 11.29
CA GLU A 33 -10.38 9.13 11.79
C GLU A 33 -9.87 10.46 11.17
N GLY A 34 -10.43 10.87 10.04
CA GLY A 34 -10.29 12.21 9.46
C GLY A 34 -8.96 12.43 8.72
N ALA A 35 -7.83 12.44 9.42
CA ALA A 35 -6.53 12.86 8.86
C ALA A 35 -5.60 11.67 8.55
N ILE A 36 -5.84 11.06 7.39
CA ILE A 36 -4.98 10.00 6.85
C ILE A 36 -4.29 10.52 5.59
N ASP A 37 -2.97 10.60 5.63
CA ASP A 37 -2.18 10.87 4.43
C ASP A 37 -1.99 9.59 3.63
N ALA A 38 -2.40 9.60 2.37
CA ALA A 38 -2.16 8.54 1.40
C ALA A 38 -1.24 9.04 0.28
N GLU A 39 -0.26 8.21 -0.09
CA GLU A 39 0.63 8.43 -1.22
C GLU A 39 0.48 7.26 -2.20
N VAL A 40 0.38 7.56 -3.50
CA VAL A 40 0.23 6.54 -4.56
C VAL A 40 1.45 6.60 -5.46
N HIS A 41 2.12 5.46 -5.59
CA HIS A 41 3.36 5.32 -6.36
C HIS A 41 3.18 4.26 -7.44
N PHE A 42 3.60 4.59 -8.67
CA PHE A 42 3.52 3.70 -9.82
C PHE A 42 4.91 3.24 -10.23
N GLY A 43 5.11 1.92 -10.26
CA GLY A 43 6.34 1.32 -10.74
C GLY A 43 6.46 1.36 -12.26
N ARG A 44 7.66 1.08 -12.78
CA ARG A 44 7.87 0.94 -14.23
C ARG A 44 7.07 -0.25 -14.77
N PRO A 45 6.38 -0.10 -15.92
CA PRO A 45 5.64 -1.19 -16.53
C PRO A 45 6.59 -2.32 -16.92
N VAL A 46 6.09 -3.56 -16.82
CA VAL A 46 6.81 -4.75 -17.27
C VAL A 46 6.06 -5.37 -18.44
N PRO A 47 6.74 -5.65 -19.57
CA PRO A 47 6.11 -6.29 -20.72
C PRO A 47 5.48 -7.63 -20.34
N PHE A 48 4.25 -7.85 -20.79
CA PHE A 48 3.51 -9.08 -20.57
C PHE A 48 2.81 -9.48 -21.86
N SER A 49 2.98 -10.74 -22.26
CA SER A 49 2.41 -11.28 -23.50
C SER A 49 1.83 -12.67 -23.26
N LYS A 50 1.16 -13.24 -24.28
CA LYS A 50 0.58 -14.60 -24.20
C LYS A 50 1.63 -15.68 -23.89
N GLY A 51 2.90 -15.45 -24.21
CA GLY A 51 4.01 -16.36 -23.91
C GLY A 51 4.62 -16.17 -22.52
N SER A 52 4.23 -15.14 -21.76
CA SER A 52 4.78 -14.86 -20.45
C SER A 52 4.33 -15.88 -19.41
N ASN A 53 5.26 -16.34 -18.57
CA ASN A 53 4.91 -17.19 -17.44
C ASN A 53 4.23 -16.35 -16.34
N ARG A 54 2.94 -16.62 -16.10
CA ARG A 54 2.15 -15.91 -15.08
C ARG A 54 2.78 -15.96 -13.69
N LYS A 55 3.33 -17.10 -13.27
CA LYS A 55 3.90 -17.26 -11.91
C LYS A 55 5.20 -16.50 -11.76
N GLU A 56 6.04 -16.52 -12.79
CA GLU A 56 7.30 -15.77 -12.81
C GLU A 56 7.04 -14.26 -12.83
N THR A 57 6.10 -13.81 -13.68
CA THR A 57 5.68 -12.41 -13.73
C THR A 57 5.17 -11.94 -12.38
N ALA A 58 4.35 -12.75 -11.69
CA ALA A 58 3.84 -12.43 -10.36
C ALA A 58 4.96 -12.26 -9.33
N ARG A 59 5.97 -13.15 -9.32
CA ARG A 59 7.13 -13.02 -8.43
C ARG A 59 7.95 -11.77 -8.74
N LEU A 60 8.16 -11.45 -10.02
CA LEU A 60 8.87 -10.24 -10.43
C LEU A 60 8.12 -8.97 -10.00
N MET A 61 6.80 -8.94 -10.16
CA MET A 61 5.98 -7.80 -9.72
C MET A 61 6.05 -7.64 -8.21
N GLU A 62 5.93 -8.74 -7.46
CA GLU A 62 6.01 -8.73 -6.00
C GLU A 62 7.37 -8.16 -5.53
N ALA A 63 8.48 -8.62 -6.10
CA ALA A 63 9.81 -8.12 -5.77
C ALA A 63 9.96 -6.62 -6.04
N LYS A 64 9.49 -6.15 -7.21
CA LYS A 64 9.52 -4.72 -7.58
C LYS A 64 8.68 -3.86 -6.65
N VAL A 65 7.47 -4.30 -6.32
CA VAL A 65 6.60 -3.57 -5.38
C VAL A 65 7.23 -3.56 -4.00
N ARG A 66 7.79 -4.67 -3.52
CA ARG A 66 8.47 -4.75 -2.23
C ARG A 66 9.63 -3.77 -2.13
N GLU A 67 10.50 -3.73 -3.13
CA GLU A 67 11.64 -2.80 -3.19
C GLU A 67 11.16 -1.35 -3.17
N MET A 68 10.19 -1.01 -4.02
CA MET A 68 9.61 0.32 -4.09
C MET A 68 8.97 0.73 -2.75
N MET A 69 8.19 -0.15 -2.13
CA MET A 69 7.56 0.10 -0.83
C MET A 69 8.59 0.31 0.27
N GLN A 70 9.70 -0.43 0.27
CA GLN A 70 10.80 -0.22 1.22
C GLN A 70 11.45 1.16 1.04
N GLY A 71 11.71 1.58 -0.20
CA GLY A 71 12.24 2.91 -0.51
C GLY A 71 11.32 4.04 -0.04
N ILE A 72 10.02 3.93 -0.32
CA ILE A 72 9.01 4.93 0.08
C ILE A 72 8.88 5.02 1.60
N LEU A 73 8.96 3.89 2.30
CA LEU A 73 8.90 3.90 3.77
C LEU A 73 10.16 4.50 4.41
N ALA A 74 11.31 4.42 3.73
CA ALA A 74 12.55 5.02 4.19
C ALA A 74 12.57 6.55 3.97
N ASP A 75 12.01 7.03 2.85
CA ASP A 75 11.89 8.46 2.55
C ASP A 75 10.49 8.80 2.01
N PRO A 76 9.49 8.92 2.91
CA PRO A 76 8.11 9.19 2.52
C PRO A 76 7.91 10.66 2.12
N ALA A 77 7.05 10.92 1.13
CA ALA A 77 6.81 12.29 0.65
C ALA A 77 6.30 13.19 1.78
N LYS A 78 6.53 14.50 1.67
CA LYS A 78 6.00 15.46 2.65
C LYS A 78 4.48 15.50 2.55
N SER A 79 3.80 15.41 3.70
CA SER A 79 2.36 15.67 3.80
C SER A 79 2.09 17.13 3.39
N ARG A 80 1.02 17.35 2.64
CA ARG A 80 0.61 18.64 2.06
C ARG A 80 -0.34 19.38 2.98
#